data_AF-A0A017S3Z5-F1
#
_entry.id   AF-A0A017S3Z5-F1
#
_cell.length_a   1.000
_cell.length_b   1.000
_cell.length_c   1.000
_cell.angle_alpha   90.00
_cell.angle_beta   90.00
_cell.angle_gamma   90.00
#
_symmetry.space_group_name_H-M   'P 1'
#
loop_
_entity.id
_entity.type
_entity.pdbx_description
1 polymer ?
#
loop_
_entity_poly.entity_id
_entity_poly.type
_entity_poly.pdbx_seq_one_letter_code
_entity_poly.pdbx_strand_id
1 'polypeptide(L)'
;MHIENIFKHKQTQDHSIIKQSTLRNPVIGELFSMQFLLLLVLLAGTELARAVPADKAIRQATNGPDPGTIVWICSDIPDVCMNMCYGAYCRNYGTSLNWDNYTGNSKDVRANNAGCGRNNHCSTDPPTDDQQCISDEYPFGSTSDADRTDRDGAVNRCVPRSQNARQGAYLRQLYRSEGNWRDGQGLNNNPPARFSQTFSKAGDLHFCRGDGSDCDNDGFQFDNNGLIGGSGSKKRAPAVHHEHNTYRLRSGREITVPDEFESGHKVLLPSAHNATLFHEHTERHVRDLDAGHEQYDYMLENLYLEEDYVEKQL
;
A
#
# COMPACT_ATOMS: atom_id res chain seq x y z
N MET A 1 -21.39 -12.32 57.46
CA MET A 1 -19.95 -12.07 57.21
C MET A 1 -19.88 -10.97 56.16
N HIS A 2 -19.88 -9.66 56.48
CA HIS A 2 -18.80 -8.86 57.13
C HIS A 2 -17.46 -9.14 56.41
N ILE A 3 -16.78 -8.19 55.76
CA ILE A 3 -16.37 -6.84 56.20
C ILE A 3 -16.12 -5.90 54.98
N GLU A 4 -16.44 -4.61 55.17
CA GLU A 4 -16.14 -3.42 54.33
C GLU A 4 -14.72 -2.86 54.56
N ASN A 5 -14.16 -2.09 53.62
CA ASN A 5 -13.17 -1.01 53.81
C ASN A 5 -13.18 -0.17 52.51
N ILE A 6 -13.72 1.06 52.41
CA ILE A 6 -13.44 2.36 53.06
C ILE A 6 -11.97 2.82 52.93
N PHE A 7 -11.71 3.74 52.00
CA PHE A 7 -10.75 4.82 52.20
C PHE A 7 -11.26 6.11 51.51
N LYS A 8 -11.65 7.08 52.34
CA LYS A 8 -11.85 8.50 52.00
C LYS A 8 -10.68 9.26 52.62
N HIS A 9 -10.04 10.16 51.89
CA HIS A 9 -9.36 11.30 52.50
C HIS A 9 -9.66 12.58 51.73
N LYS A 10 -9.58 13.69 52.46
CA LYS A 10 -10.39 14.91 52.33
C LYS A 10 -9.41 16.10 52.36
N GLN A 11 -9.73 17.13 51.56
CA GLN A 11 -9.49 18.57 51.75
C GLN A 11 -8.09 19.08 52.13
N THR A 12 -7.62 20.12 51.42
CA THR A 12 -7.75 21.52 51.89
C THR A 12 -7.47 22.53 50.76
N GLN A 13 -8.26 23.59 50.74
CA GLN A 13 -8.06 24.83 49.98
C GLN A 13 -6.97 25.68 50.63
N ASP A 14 -6.31 26.54 49.85
CA ASP A 14 -5.87 27.82 50.40
C ASP A 14 -5.91 28.95 49.36
N HIS A 15 -6.46 30.08 49.80
CA HIS A 15 -6.60 31.35 49.09
C HIS A 15 -5.46 32.28 49.51
N SER A 16 -4.82 32.99 48.57
CA SER A 16 -4.23 34.29 48.93
C SER A 16 -4.13 35.25 47.74
N ILE A 17 -4.86 36.35 47.91
CA ILE A 17 -4.92 37.60 47.16
C ILE A 17 -3.69 38.46 47.48
N ILE A 18 -2.98 39.06 46.50
CA ILE A 18 -2.20 40.31 46.72
C ILE A 18 -2.13 41.19 45.43
N LYS A 19 -2.81 42.34 45.54
CA LYS A 19 -2.50 43.74 45.13
C LYS A 19 -2.33 44.15 43.65
N GLN A 20 -3.23 45.07 43.29
CA GLN A 20 -3.08 46.14 42.30
C GLN A 20 -2.00 47.16 42.71
N SER A 21 -1.31 47.76 41.73
CA SER A 21 -0.81 49.14 41.81
C SER A 21 -0.69 49.78 40.42
N THR A 22 -1.60 50.71 40.16
CA THR A 22 -1.53 51.83 39.20
C THR A 22 -0.31 52.73 39.41
N LEU A 23 0.23 53.33 38.35
CA LEU A 23 0.80 54.71 38.26
C LEU A 23 1.18 54.98 36.77
N ARG A 24 0.39 55.79 36.05
CA ARG A 24 0.58 57.21 35.69
C ARG A 24 1.73 57.51 34.71
N ASN A 25 1.36 57.90 33.47
CA ASN A 25 2.12 58.78 32.57
C ASN A 25 2.33 60.17 33.21
N PRO A 26 3.36 60.96 32.82
CA PRO A 26 3.19 61.98 31.76
C PRO A 26 4.51 62.29 30.94
N VAL A 27 4.46 62.63 29.64
CA VAL A 27 4.54 64.00 29.03
C VAL A 27 5.92 64.41 28.49
N ILE A 28 5.96 64.77 27.17
CA ILE A 28 6.66 65.89 26.45
C ILE A 28 8.18 66.09 26.73
N GLY A 29 9.10 66.36 25.79
CA GLY A 29 9.14 66.81 24.40
C GLY A 29 10.54 67.43 24.11
N GLU A 30 10.83 67.74 22.84
CA GLU A 30 11.89 68.63 22.30
C GLU A 30 13.36 68.15 22.31
N LEU A 31 14.11 68.04 21.20
CA LEU A 31 14.61 68.96 20.13
C LEU A 31 16.05 69.49 20.39
N PHE A 32 16.84 69.60 19.31
CA PHE A 32 18.26 70.00 19.17
C PHE A 32 19.30 68.89 19.42
N SER A 33 20.36 68.66 18.63
CA SER A 33 21.15 69.56 17.78
C SER A 33 21.86 68.82 16.62
N MET A 34 22.05 69.58 15.55
CA MET A 34 22.80 69.40 14.31
C MET A 34 24.23 68.83 14.38
N GLN A 35 24.57 68.11 13.30
CA GLN A 35 25.83 68.13 12.54
C GLN A 35 27.12 67.64 13.22
N PHE A 36 27.67 66.53 12.73
CA PHE A 36 28.97 66.53 12.03
C PHE A 36 29.19 65.18 11.31
N LEU A 37 29.78 65.27 10.12
CA LEU A 37 30.38 64.24 9.27
C LEU A 37 29.50 63.28 8.44
N LEU A 38 29.24 63.80 7.23
CA LEU A 38 29.24 63.07 5.96
C LEU A 38 30.50 62.19 5.76
N LEU A 39 30.31 61.12 4.97
CA LEU A 39 31.30 60.32 4.21
C LEU A 39 32.11 59.23 4.94
N LEU A 40 31.52 58.05 5.04
CA LEU A 40 32.17 56.80 4.60
C LEU A 40 31.11 55.91 3.98
N VAL A 41 30.93 56.17 2.68
CA VAL A 41 30.10 55.43 1.74
C VAL A 41 30.86 54.18 1.32
N LEU A 42 30.15 53.05 1.31
CA LEU A 42 30.46 51.77 0.66
C LEU A 42 31.58 50.92 1.28
N LEU A 43 31.15 49.93 2.09
CA LEU A 43 31.65 48.53 2.18
C LEU A 43 31.50 48.02 3.61
N ALA A 44 30.25 47.81 4.04
CA ALA A 44 29.95 46.98 5.19
C ALA A 44 28.85 46.01 4.77
N GLY A 45 29.19 44.72 4.77
CA GLY A 45 28.42 43.63 4.22
C GLY A 45 26.98 43.60 4.71
N THR A 46 26.06 43.63 3.75
CA THR A 46 24.75 43.00 3.93
C THR A 46 24.87 41.58 3.41
N GLU A 47 25.41 40.69 4.25
CA GLU A 47 25.08 39.28 4.17
C GLU A 47 23.57 39.17 4.44
N LEU A 48 22.77 39.38 3.41
CA LEU A 48 21.43 38.82 3.34
C LEU A 48 21.62 37.31 3.19
N ALA A 49 21.94 36.66 4.31
CA ALA A 49 21.56 35.28 4.51
C ALA A 49 20.04 35.26 4.34
N ARG A 50 19.59 34.97 3.12
CA ARG A 50 18.31 34.32 2.89
C ARG A 50 18.43 32.97 3.58
N ALA A 51 18.24 32.96 4.89
CA ALA A 51 17.61 31.83 5.54
C ALA A 51 16.23 31.76 4.91
N VAL A 52 16.13 31.05 3.78
CA VAL A 52 14.90 30.38 3.42
C VAL A 52 14.64 29.49 4.63
N PRO A 53 13.60 29.72 5.43
CA PRO A 53 13.16 28.66 6.31
C PRO A 53 12.87 27.51 5.35
N ALA A 54 13.67 26.45 5.44
CA ALA A 54 13.23 25.15 5.02
C ALA A 54 12.11 24.77 5.99
N ASP A 55 10.96 25.45 5.86
CA ASP A 55 9.70 24.85 6.17
C ASP A 55 9.67 23.64 5.24
N LYS A 56 10.08 22.50 5.80
CA LYS A 56 9.43 21.24 5.52
C LYS A 56 7.95 21.50 5.83
N ALA A 57 7.26 22.17 4.91
CA ALA A 57 5.84 22.03 4.79
C ALA A 57 5.69 20.52 4.65
N ILE A 58 5.31 19.89 5.75
CA ILE A 58 4.79 18.53 5.74
C ILE A 58 3.73 18.61 4.65
N ARG A 59 4.02 18.05 3.48
CA ARG A 59 3.02 17.89 2.45
C ARG A 59 1.94 17.10 3.15
N GLN A 60 0.86 17.78 3.48
CA GLN A 60 -0.30 17.14 4.07
C GLN A 60 -0.72 16.16 2.98
N ALA A 61 -0.45 14.87 3.21
CA ALA A 61 -0.85 13.80 2.30
C ALA A 61 -2.28 14.10 1.90
N THR A 62 -2.48 14.29 0.59
CA THR A 62 -3.67 14.92 0.08
C THR A 62 -4.86 14.08 0.53
N ASN A 63 -5.70 14.63 1.40
CA ASN A 63 -7.04 14.12 1.73
C ASN A 63 -7.98 14.17 0.50
N GLY A 64 -7.44 14.04 -0.71
CA GLY A 64 -8.17 13.95 -1.96
C GLY A 64 -8.71 12.53 -2.19
N PRO A 65 -9.41 12.30 -3.31
CA PRO A 65 -10.08 11.04 -3.64
C PRO A 65 -9.11 9.91 -4.07
N ASP A 66 -7.88 9.90 -3.54
CA ASP A 66 -6.98 8.78 -3.75
C ASP A 66 -7.53 7.58 -2.95
N PRO A 67 -7.83 6.44 -3.60
CA PRO A 67 -8.28 5.25 -2.87
C PRO A 67 -7.25 4.83 -1.82
N GLY A 68 -5.98 5.24 -1.93
CA GLY A 68 -4.89 4.84 -1.04
C GLY A 68 -4.16 3.62 -1.59
N THR A 69 -3.11 3.19 -0.88
CA THR A 69 -2.33 2.01 -1.28
C THR A 69 -2.83 0.76 -0.56
N ILE A 70 -3.33 -0.23 -1.29
CA ILE A 70 -3.63 -1.55 -0.70
C ILE A 70 -2.33 -2.26 -0.33
N VAL A 71 -2.23 -2.73 0.91
CA VAL A 71 -1.06 -3.46 1.39
C VAL A 71 -1.37 -4.95 1.41
N TRP A 72 -0.64 -5.71 0.61
CA TRP A 72 -0.71 -7.17 0.62
C TRP A 72 0.15 -7.72 1.76
N ILE A 73 -0.47 -8.46 2.68
CA ILE A 73 0.23 -9.11 3.80
C ILE A 73 0.78 -10.46 3.31
N CYS A 74 2.04 -10.47 2.92
CA CYS A 74 2.66 -11.60 2.23
C CYS A 74 2.89 -12.84 3.11
N SER A 75 2.80 -12.72 4.43
CA SER A 75 2.76 -13.90 5.31
C SER A 75 1.52 -14.78 5.07
N ASP A 76 0.45 -14.21 4.51
CA ASP A 76 -0.85 -14.90 4.37
C ASP A 76 -1.06 -15.46 2.95
N ILE A 77 -0.35 -14.90 1.97
CA ILE A 77 -0.40 -15.23 0.54
C ILE A 77 1.00 -15.22 -0.12
N PRO A 78 2.00 -15.95 0.43
CA PRO A 78 3.40 -15.82 0.02
C PRO A 78 3.66 -16.10 -1.47
N ASP A 79 3.04 -17.12 -2.06
CA ASP A 79 3.24 -17.48 -3.47
C ASP A 79 2.59 -16.47 -4.41
N VAL A 80 1.45 -15.91 -4.01
CA VAL A 80 0.80 -14.81 -4.75
C VAL A 80 1.67 -13.56 -4.70
N CYS A 81 2.20 -13.21 -3.52
CA CYS A 81 3.14 -12.08 -3.40
C CYS A 81 4.39 -12.28 -4.27
N MET A 82 4.96 -13.48 -4.30
CA MET A 82 6.09 -13.78 -5.20
C MET A 82 5.78 -13.46 -6.65
N ASN A 83 4.59 -13.85 -7.14
CA ASN A 83 4.16 -13.54 -8.50
C ASN A 83 3.93 -12.04 -8.72
N MET A 84 3.22 -11.38 -7.80
CA MET A 84 2.96 -9.94 -7.87
C MET A 84 4.26 -9.11 -7.85
N CYS A 85 5.21 -9.44 -7.00
CA CYS A 85 6.50 -8.76 -6.90
C CYS A 85 7.36 -9.00 -8.15
N TYR A 86 7.39 -10.23 -8.68
CA TYR A 86 8.07 -10.50 -9.95
C TYR A 86 7.45 -9.71 -11.10
N GLY A 87 6.12 -9.69 -11.19
CA GLY A 87 5.41 -8.91 -12.21
C GLY A 87 5.66 -7.40 -12.06
N ALA A 88 5.58 -6.87 -10.85
CA ALA A 88 5.77 -5.46 -10.56
C ALA A 88 7.22 -5.01 -10.84
N TYR A 89 8.19 -5.68 -10.24
CA TYR A 89 9.59 -5.24 -10.21
C TYR A 89 10.45 -5.86 -11.30
N CYS A 90 10.30 -7.16 -11.58
CA CYS A 90 11.12 -7.86 -12.58
C CYS A 90 10.58 -7.74 -14.01
N ARG A 91 9.26 -7.65 -14.17
CA ARG A 91 8.60 -7.44 -15.47
C ARG A 91 8.25 -5.97 -15.71
N ASN A 92 8.58 -5.10 -14.77
CA ASN A 92 8.45 -3.64 -14.87
C ASN A 92 7.01 -3.19 -15.20
N TYR A 93 6.01 -3.93 -14.70
CA TYR A 93 4.62 -3.46 -14.73
C TYR A 93 4.37 -2.37 -13.69
N GLY A 94 5.20 -2.32 -12.63
CA GLY A 94 5.02 -1.41 -11.50
C GLY A 94 3.90 -1.83 -10.56
N THR A 95 3.64 -1.00 -9.55
CA THR A 95 2.70 -1.25 -8.45
C THR A 95 1.41 -0.43 -8.54
N SER A 96 1.24 0.39 -9.58
CA SER A 96 -0.03 1.05 -9.88
C SER A 96 -0.71 0.36 -11.06
N LEU A 97 -1.96 -0.04 -10.88
CA LEU A 97 -2.75 -0.72 -11.91
C LEU A 97 -4.06 0.03 -12.18
N ASN A 98 -4.63 -0.18 -13.36
CA ASN A 98 -5.86 0.44 -13.81
C ASN A 98 -6.95 -0.64 -13.93
N TRP A 99 -7.79 -0.75 -12.91
CA TRP A 99 -8.97 -1.60 -12.94
C TRP A 99 -9.97 -1.08 -13.96
N ASP A 100 -10.29 -1.90 -14.95
CA ASP A 100 -11.19 -1.54 -16.05
C ASP A 100 -12.32 -2.56 -16.24
N ASN A 101 -12.38 -3.56 -15.35
CA ASN A 101 -13.38 -4.61 -15.33
C ASN A 101 -13.57 -5.29 -16.71
N TYR A 102 -12.45 -5.67 -17.35
CA TYR A 102 -12.43 -6.38 -18.64
C TYR A 102 -12.97 -5.55 -19.81
N THR A 103 -12.82 -4.22 -19.74
CA THR A 103 -13.12 -3.36 -20.89
C THR A 103 -12.06 -3.57 -21.99
N GLY A 104 -12.49 -3.71 -23.24
CA GLY A 104 -11.58 -3.91 -24.38
C GLY A 104 -11.22 -5.37 -24.65
N ASN A 105 -10.69 -6.10 -23.66
CA ASN A 105 -10.39 -7.53 -23.78
C ASN A 105 -11.10 -8.35 -22.69
N SER A 106 -11.60 -9.54 -23.07
CA SER A 106 -12.29 -10.42 -22.13
C SER A 106 -11.34 -11.03 -21.10
N LYS A 107 -11.93 -11.53 -20.00
CA LYS A 107 -11.24 -12.32 -18.97
C LYS A 107 -10.40 -13.45 -19.58
N ASP A 108 -10.99 -14.21 -20.51
CA ASP A 108 -10.30 -15.33 -21.16
C ASP A 108 -9.12 -14.87 -22.01
N VAL A 109 -9.24 -13.75 -22.74
CA VAL A 109 -8.13 -13.23 -23.54
C VAL A 109 -6.95 -12.84 -22.65
N ARG A 110 -7.21 -12.12 -21.56
CA ARG A 110 -6.16 -11.72 -20.62
C ARG A 110 -5.53 -12.91 -19.90
N ALA A 111 -6.35 -13.87 -19.46
CA ALA A 111 -5.86 -15.12 -18.88
C ALA A 111 -4.99 -15.92 -19.88
N ASN A 112 -5.41 -16.02 -21.15
CA ASN A 112 -4.58 -16.65 -22.18
C ASN A 112 -3.26 -15.89 -22.40
N ASN A 113 -3.29 -14.55 -22.44
CA ASN A 113 -2.09 -13.73 -22.60
C ASN A 113 -1.11 -13.86 -21.43
N ALA A 114 -1.60 -14.18 -20.23
CA ALA A 114 -0.77 -14.52 -19.08
C ALA A 114 -0.26 -15.98 -19.11
N GLY A 115 -0.82 -16.87 -19.94
CA GLY A 115 -0.46 -18.30 -19.99
C GLY A 115 -1.38 -19.23 -19.16
N CYS A 116 -2.53 -18.72 -18.70
CA CYS A 116 -3.45 -19.42 -17.79
C CYS A 116 -4.63 -20.12 -18.48
N GLY A 117 -4.73 -20.03 -19.81
CA GLY A 117 -5.86 -20.57 -20.58
C GLY A 117 -5.57 -21.94 -21.20
N ARG A 118 -5.62 -22.07 -22.52
CA ARG A 118 -5.56 -23.38 -23.21
C ARG A 118 -4.30 -24.21 -22.90
N ASN A 119 -3.20 -23.56 -22.57
CA ASN A 119 -1.92 -24.20 -22.22
C ASN A 119 -1.57 -23.96 -20.74
N ASN A 120 -2.56 -23.94 -19.85
CA ASN A 120 -2.37 -23.66 -18.43
C ASN A 120 -1.31 -24.60 -17.81
N HIS A 121 -0.15 -24.05 -17.47
CA HIS A 121 0.96 -24.79 -16.88
C HIS A 121 0.63 -25.38 -15.50
N CYS A 122 -0.39 -24.83 -14.83
CA CYS A 122 -0.88 -25.35 -13.56
C CYS A 122 -1.82 -26.56 -13.71
N SER A 123 -2.10 -27.00 -14.95
CA SER A 123 -3.01 -28.11 -15.25
C SER A 123 -2.34 -29.42 -15.65
N THR A 124 -1.00 -29.47 -15.73
CA THR A 124 -0.24 -30.68 -16.10
C THR A 124 0.58 -31.25 -14.93
N ASP A 125 0.25 -32.49 -14.60
CA ASP A 125 0.85 -33.54 -13.74
C ASP A 125 2.18 -33.28 -12.97
N PRO A 126 2.22 -33.44 -11.62
CA PRO A 126 1.08 -33.54 -10.71
C PRO A 126 0.83 -32.21 -9.98
N PRO A 127 -0.41 -31.70 -9.97
CA PRO A 127 -0.95 -31.14 -8.74
C PRO A 127 -1.24 -32.34 -7.83
N THR A 128 -0.37 -32.64 -6.87
CA THR A 128 -0.66 -33.65 -5.84
C THR A 128 -2.00 -33.31 -5.19
N ASP A 129 -2.81 -34.33 -4.87
CA ASP A 129 -4.18 -34.23 -4.35
C ASP A 129 -4.36 -33.26 -3.14
N ASP A 130 -3.25 -32.87 -2.50
CA ASP A 130 -3.20 -31.99 -1.34
C ASP A 130 -2.92 -30.50 -1.69
N GLN A 131 -2.58 -30.16 -2.93
CA GLN A 131 -2.29 -28.80 -3.39
C GLN A 131 -2.86 -28.55 -4.79
N GLN A 132 -4.15 -28.21 -4.83
CA GLN A 132 -4.85 -27.69 -5.99
C GLN A 132 -4.26 -26.32 -6.37
N CYS A 133 -3.12 -26.33 -7.05
CA CYS A 133 -2.48 -25.11 -7.53
C CYS A 133 -3.30 -24.49 -8.66
N ILE A 134 -3.39 -23.17 -8.67
CA ILE A 134 -4.13 -22.41 -9.66
C ILE A 134 -3.27 -21.26 -10.18
N SER A 135 -3.50 -20.88 -11.42
CA SER A 135 -2.77 -19.77 -12.02
C SER A 135 -3.20 -18.44 -11.40
N ASP A 136 -2.27 -17.79 -10.72
CA ASP A 136 -2.33 -16.38 -10.34
C ASP A 136 -1.66 -15.54 -11.43
N GLU A 137 -2.17 -14.33 -11.69
CA GLU A 137 -1.80 -13.50 -12.83
C GLU A 137 -1.34 -12.12 -12.37
N TYR A 138 -0.23 -11.62 -12.96
CA TYR A 138 0.18 -10.22 -12.82
C TYR A 138 0.58 -9.59 -14.16
N PRO A 139 0.06 -8.39 -14.51
CA PRO A 139 -1.02 -7.67 -13.82
C PRO A 139 -2.31 -8.49 -13.73
N PHE A 140 -3.17 -8.15 -12.76
CA PHE A 140 -4.45 -8.86 -12.59
C PHE A 140 -5.27 -8.77 -13.88
N GLY A 141 -5.88 -9.88 -14.31
CA GLY A 141 -6.71 -9.92 -15.52
C GLY A 141 -7.88 -8.94 -15.52
N SER A 142 -8.31 -8.47 -14.36
CA SER A 142 -9.31 -7.40 -14.20
C SER A 142 -8.82 -5.99 -14.57
N THR A 143 -7.54 -5.82 -14.90
CA THR A 143 -6.91 -4.52 -15.17
C THR A 143 -6.47 -4.40 -16.64
N SER A 144 -6.54 -3.19 -17.20
CA SER A 144 -6.08 -2.94 -18.58
C SER A 144 -4.56 -3.12 -18.74
N ASP A 145 -3.82 -3.10 -17.63
CA ASP A 145 -2.38 -3.33 -17.64
C ASP A 145 -2.00 -4.74 -18.13
N ALA A 146 -2.91 -5.71 -17.99
CA ALA A 146 -2.75 -7.06 -18.55
C ALA A 146 -2.74 -7.09 -20.09
N ASP A 147 -3.23 -6.04 -20.76
CA ASP A 147 -3.24 -5.92 -22.22
C ASP A 147 -1.96 -5.30 -22.80
N ARG A 148 -1.04 -4.85 -21.94
CA ARG A 148 0.15 -4.12 -22.37
C ARG A 148 1.12 -5.02 -23.12
N THR A 149 1.50 -4.57 -24.32
CA THR A 149 2.46 -5.22 -25.21
C THR A 149 3.83 -4.55 -25.22
N ASP A 150 3.98 -3.41 -24.51
CA ASP A 150 5.25 -2.70 -24.31
C ASP A 150 6.08 -3.29 -23.16
N ARG A 151 5.68 -4.45 -22.66
CA ARG A 151 6.32 -5.27 -21.64
C ARG A 151 6.45 -6.69 -22.16
N ASP A 152 7.25 -7.51 -21.50
CA ASP A 152 7.52 -8.88 -21.96
C ASP A 152 6.31 -9.83 -21.84
N GLY A 153 5.12 -9.32 -21.50
CA GLY A 153 3.88 -10.07 -21.31
C GLY A 153 3.56 -10.29 -19.83
N ALA A 154 2.27 -10.43 -19.54
CA ALA A 154 1.77 -10.74 -18.19
C ALA A 154 2.39 -12.06 -17.71
N VAL A 155 2.69 -12.12 -16.41
CA VAL A 155 3.28 -13.29 -15.78
C VAL A 155 2.19 -14.07 -15.04
N ASN A 156 2.36 -15.39 -14.99
CA ASN A 156 1.62 -16.25 -14.10
C ASN A 156 2.54 -17.10 -13.21
N ARG A 157 1.97 -17.56 -12.09
CA ARG A 157 2.56 -18.56 -11.20
C ARG A 157 1.46 -19.50 -10.72
N CYS A 158 1.79 -20.78 -10.59
CA CYS A 158 0.93 -21.73 -9.91
C CYS A 158 1.03 -21.52 -8.40
N VAL A 159 -0.08 -21.11 -7.77
CA VAL A 159 -0.15 -20.81 -6.34
C VAL A 159 -1.21 -21.67 -5.65
N PRO A 160 -1.14 -21.89 -4.32
CA PRO A 160 -2.20 -22.58 -3.60
C PRO A 160 -3.55 -21.88 -3.79
N ARG A 161 -4.60 -22.65 -4.11
CA ARG A 161 -5.96 -22.15 -4.35
C ARG A 161 -6.51 -21.27 -3.23
N SER A 162 -6.19 -21.58 -1.97
CA SER A 162 -6.59 -20.75 -0.83
C SER A 162 -5.92 -19.37 -0.84
N GLN A 163 -4.65 -19.27 -1.21
CA GLN A 163 -3.97 -17.97 -1.34
C GLN A 163 -4.57 -17.15 -2.48
N ASN A 164 -4.83 -17.77 -3.64
CA ASN A 164 -5.47 -17.10 -4.77
C ASN A 164 -6.89 -16.62 -4.43
N ALA A 165 -7.66 -17.44 -3.70
CA ALA A 165 -8.99 -17.07 -3.23
C ALA A 165 -8.96 -15.87 -2.27
N ARG A 166 -7.97 -15.80 -1.36
CA ARG A 166 -7.78 -14.65 -0.47
C ARG A 166 -7.52 -13.36 -1.25
N GLN A 167 -6.57 -13.40 -2.20
CA GLN A 167 -6.28 -12.25 -3.06
C GLN A 167 -7.53 -11.83 -3.86
N GLY A 168 -8.23 -12.79 -4.47
CA GLY A 168 -9.45 -12.54 -5.23
C GLY A 168 -10.57 -11.90 -4.39
N ALA A 169 -10.77 -12.33 -3.15
CA ALA A 169 -11.74 -11.76 -2.21
C ALA A 169 -11.36 -10.33 -1.79
N TYR A 170 -10.08 -10.06 -1.53
CA TYR A 170 -9.60 -8.71 -1.24
C TYR A 170 -9.74 -7.77 -2.44
N LEU A 171 -9.43 -8.24 -3.67
CA LEU A 171 -9.66 -7.47 -4.90
C LEU A 171 -11.15 -7.18 -5.12
N ARG A 172 -12.03 -8.17 -4.91
CA ARG A 172 -13.49 -8.00 -4.99
C ARG A 172 -13.93 -6.83 -4.12
N GLN A 173 -13.48 -6.85 -2.86
CA GLN A 173 -13.84 -5.81 -1.93
C GLN A 173 -13.22 -4.46 -2.27
N LEU A 174 -11.96 -4.40 -2.72
CA LEU A 174 -11.33 -3.15 -3.18
C LEU A 174 -12.10 -2.53 -4.33
N TYR A 175 -12.53 -3.35 -5.31
CA TYR A 175 -13.21 -2.86 -6.51
C TYR A 175 -14.61 -2.37 -6.22
N ARG A 176 -15.36 -3.09 -5.38
CA ARG A 176 -16.78 -2.79 -5.18
C ARG A 176 -17.06 -1.88 -3.98
N SER A 177 -16.17 -1.83 -2.99
CA SER A 177 -16.39 -1.10 -1.74
C SER A 177 -17.73 -1.49 -1.09
N GLU A 178 -18.03 -2.79 -1.01
CA GLU A 178 -19.32 -3.32 -0.54
C GLU A 178 -19.27 -3.75 0.93
N GLY A 179 -20.45 -3.95 1.52
CA GLY A 179 -20.60 -4.33 2.93
C GLY A 179 -19.96 -3.30 3.87
N ASN A 180 -19.01 -3.75 4.70
CA ASN A 180 -18.29 -2.89 5.64
C ASN A 180 -17.23 -2.00 4.97
N TRP A 181 -17.00 -2.13 3.65
CA TRP A 181 -16.03 -1.33 2.89
C TRP A 181 -16.68 -0.13 2.18
N ARG A 182 -17.95 0.18 2.51
CA ARG A 182 -18.70 1.31 1.94
C ARG A 182 -18.04 2.65 2.29
N ASP A 183 -18.52 3.72 1.67
CA ASP A 183 -18.12 5.11 1.92
C ASP A 183 -16.75 5.53 1.37
N GLY A 184 -16.33 4.98 0.22
CA GLY A 184 -15.19 5.51 -0.52
C GLY A 184 -13.83 4.89 -0.18
N GLN A 185 -13.80 3.83 0.63
CA GLN A 185 -12.56 3.19 1.06
C GLN A 185 -11.83 2.47 -0.10
N GLY A 186 -12.56 1.99 -1.10
CA GLY A 186 -12.03 1.39 -2.33
C GLY A 186 -12.44 2.16 -3.59
N LEU A 187 -12.69 1.43 -4.69
CA LEU A 187 -12.97 1.99 -6.02
C LEU A 187 -14.48 2.17 -6.33
N ASN A 188 -15.35 1.79 -5.39
CA ASN A 188 -16.80 2.08 -5.39
C ASN A 188 -17.54 1.62 -6.65
N ASN A 189 -17.13 0.48 -7.19
CA ASN A 189 -17.72 -0.14 -8.37
C ASN A 189 -17.78 0.79 -9.61
N ASN A 190 -16.79 1.69 -9.77
CA ASN A 190 -16.78 2.70 -10.81
C ASN A 190 -15.53 2.61 -11.72
N PRO A 191 -15.37 1.53 -12.51
CA PRO A 191 -14.28 1.41 -13.49
C PRO A 191 -14.50 2.35 -14.69
N PRO A 192 -13.44 2.86 -15.35
CA PRO A 192 -12.04 2.60 -15.05
C PRO A 192 -11.56 3.38 -13.82
N ALA A 193 -10.78 2.72 -12.96
CA ALA A 193 -10.23 3.32 -11.76
C ALA A 193 -8.79 2.84 -11.52
N ARG A 194 -7.93 3.76 -11.12
CA ARG A 194 -6.54 3.47 -10.78
C ARG A 194 -6.42 3.17 -9.29
N PHE A 195 -5.60 2.20 -8.94
CA PHE A 195 -5.20 1.93 -7.55
C PHE A 195 -3.71 1.62 -7.49
N SER A 196 -3.13 1.84 -6.32
CA SER A 196 -1.75 1.47 -6.02
C SER A 196 -1.74 0.34 -5.01
N GLN A 197 -0.72 -0.51 -5.09
CA GLN A 197 -0.51 -1.60 -4.14
C GLN A 197 0.92 -1.61 -3.63
N THR A 198 1.15 -2.29 -2.51
CA THR A 198 2.49 -2.58 -2.00
C THR A 198 2.48 -3.90 -1.24
N PHE A 199 3.65 -4.40 -0.88
CA PHE A 199 3.83 -5.73 -0.31
C PHE A 199 4.48 -5.61 1.06
N SER A 200 3.82 -6.10 2.10
CA SER A 200 4.33 -6.07 3.46
C SER A 200 4.46 -7.44 4.09
N LYS A 201 5.29 -7.52 5.13
CA LYS A 201 5.73 -8.78 5.76
C LYS A 201 6.24 -9.78 4.73
N ALA A 202 6.93 -9.28 3.71
CA ALA A 202 7.53 -10.10 2.66
C ALA A 202 8.68 -10.97 3.19
N GLY A 203 9.29 -10.62 4.32
CA GLY A 203 10.40 -11.40 4.91
C GLY A 203 11.50 -11.64 3.87
N ASP A 204 11.76 -12.92 3.60
CA ASP A 204 12.79 -13.35 2.65
C ASP A 204 12.25 -13.72 1.26
N LEU A 205 11.00 -13.36 0.93
CA LEU A 205 10.43 -13.63 -0.38
C LEU A 205 11.27 -12.96 -1.48
N HIS A 206 11.91 -13.79 -2.31
CA HIS A 206 12.95 -13.44 -3.27
C HIS A 206 12.65 -12.17 -4.06
N PHE A 207 11.53 -12.12 -4.78
CA PHE A 207 11.21 -10.99 -5.67
C PHE A 207 10.66 -9.77 -4.92
N CYS A 208 10.22 -9.96 -3.69
CA CYS A 208 9.60 -8.90 -2.89
C CYS A 208 10.59 -8.16 -2.01
N ARG A 209 11.86 -8.59 -1.92
CA ARG A 209 12.91 -7.99 -1.07
C ARG A 209 13.43 -6.64 -1.57
N GLY A 210 13.06 -6.27 -2.79
CA GLY A 210 13.49 -5.04 -3.42
C GLY A 210 15.00 -4.98 -3.72
N ASP A 211 15.85 -5.88 -3.24
CA ASP A 211 17.30 -5.82 -3.47
C ASP A 211 17.75 -5.97 -4.94
N GLY A 212 16.80 -6.17 -5.88
CA GLY A 212 17.04 -6.19 -7.33
C GLY A 212 18.10 -7.18 -7.78
N SER A 213 18.50 -8.13 -6.91
CA SER A 213 19.81 -8.78 -7.05
C SER A 213 19.78 -10.09 -7.82
N ASP A 214 18.61 -10.65 -8.10
CA ASP A 214 18.43 -11.39 -9.34
C ASP A 214 16.95 -11.49 -9.69
N CYS A 215 16.54 -10.87 -10.78
CA CYS A 215 15.24 -11.17 -11.38
C CYS A 215 15.27 -12.54 -12.07
N ASP A 216 16.07 -13.48 -11.57
CA ASP A 216 16.15 -14.85 -12.02
C ASP A 216 14.90 -15.59 -11.57
N ASN A 217 14.21 -16.16 -12.55
CA ASN A 217 13.00 -16.94 -12.30
C ASN A 217 13.38 -18.16 -11.43
N ASP A 218 12.64 -18.38 -10.36
CA ASP A 218 12.84 -19.50 -9.43
C ASP A 218 12.36 -20.84 -9.98
N GLY A 219 11.94 -20.86 -11.26
CA GLY A 219 11.39 -22.00 -11.96
C GLY A 219 9.87 -22.04 -11.99
N PHE A 220 9.19 -21.06 -11.38
CA PHE A 220 7.73 -21.06 -11.22
C PHE A 220 7.02 -19.88 -11.90
N GLN A 221 7.73 -18.98 -12.60
CA GLN A 221 7.11 -17.90 -13.36
C GLN A 221 6.97 -18.26 -14.84
N PHE A 222 5.77 -18.11 -15.38
CA PHE A 222 5.44 -18.43 -16.76
C PHE A 222 4.81 -17.20 -17.44
N ASP A 223 4.88 -17.14 -18.75
CA ASP A 223 4.02 -16.28 -19.56
C ASP A 223 3.36 -17.12 -20.68
N ASN A 224 2.66 -16.50 -21.62
CA ASN A 224 2.02 -17.23 -22.73
C ASN A 224 3.02 -18.00 -23.64
N ASN A 225 4.33 -17.76 -23.51
CA ASN A 225 5.37 -18.52 -24.21
C ASN A 225 5.98 -19.64 -23.37
N GLY A 226 5.49 -19.86 -22.14
CA GLY A 226 6.00 -20.87 -21.22
C GLY A 226 6.92 -20.31 -20.14
N LEU A 227 7.86 -21.13 -19.67
CA LEU A 227 8.75 -20.78 -18.56
C LEU A 227 9.62 -19.57 -18.92
N ILE A 228 9.54 -18.50 -18.13
CA ILE A 228 10.33 -17.29 -18.36
C ILE A 228 11.79 -17.57 -18.00
N GLY A 229 12.76 -17.40 -18.91
CA GLY A 229 14.18 -17.69 -18.61
C GLY A 229 14.71 -19.02 -19.09
N GLY A 230 13.84 -19.89 -19.64
CA GLY A 230 14.29 -21.13 -20.27
C GLY A 230 15.21 -20.87 -21.46
N SER A 231 15.88 -21.93 -21.94
CA SER A 231 16.74 -21.89 -23.13
C SER A 231 15.98 -21.31 -24.33
N GLY A 232 16.23 -20.04 -24.66
CA GLY A 232 15.57 -19.31 -25.75
C GLY A 232 14.90 -17.99 -25.38
N SER A 233 14.80 -17.63 -24.10
CA SER A 233 14.19 -16.35 -23.69
C SER A 233 15.12 -15.14 -23.90
N LYS A 234 14.56 -14.02 -24.33
CA LYS A 234 15.27 -12.74 -24.56
C LYS A 234 15.90 -12.21 -23.25
N LYS A 235 16.98 -11.41 -23.38
CA LYS A 235 17.59 -10.67 -22.27
C LYS A 235 16.53 -9.78 -21.61
N ARG A 236 16.39 -9.91 -20.29
CA ARG A 236 15.40 -9.21 -19.47
C ARG A 236 15.78 -7.74 -19.28
N ALA A 237 14.78 -6.91 -19.00
CA ALA A 237 15.01 -5.55 -18.54
C ALA A 237 15.85 -5.56 -17.25
N PRO A 238 16.71 -4.54 -17.02
CA PRO A 238 17.45 -4.44 -15.77
C PRO A 238 16.47 -4.35 -14.60
N ALA A 239 16.70 -5.17 -13.58
CA ALA A 239 15.97 -5.08 -12.33
C ALA A 239 16.16 -3.69 -11.71
N VAL A 240 15.08 -3.14 -11.15
CA VAL A 240 15.17 -1.91 -10.34
C VAL A 240 15.35 -2.32 -8.89
N HIS A 241 16.42 -1.82 -8.27
CA HIS A 241 16.65 -2.00 -6.84
C HIS A 241 15.74 -1.05 -6.04
N HIS A 242 15.01 -1.59 -5.09
CA HIS A 242 14.15 -0.96 -4.11
C HIS A 242 14.66 -1.31 -2.70
N GLU A 243 15.10 -0.34 -1.92
CA GLU A 243 15.41 -0.59 -0.51
C GLU A 243 14.10 -0.78 0.28
N HIS A 244 14.09 -1.73 1.21
CA HIS A 244 12.96 -1.92 2.10
C HIS A 244 12.95 -0.87 3.19
N ASN A 245 11.86 -0.12 3.25
CA ASN A 245 11.59 0.87 4.26
C ASN A 245 10.60 0.31 5.27
N THR A 246 10.89 0.49 6.56
CA THR A 246 9.94 0.17 7.62
C THR A 246 9.25 1.45 8.08
N TYR A 247 7.92 1.41 8.12
CA TYR A 247 7.08 2.51 8.55
C TYR A 247 6.25 2.09 9.75
N ARG A 248 6.12 3.01 10.70
CA ARG A 248 5.10 2.92 11.74
C ARG A 248 3.85 3.62 11.25
N LEU A 249 2.70 2.96 11.41
CA LEU A 249 1.39 3.49 11.11
C LEU A 249 0.77 4.13 12.36
N ARG A 250 -0.29 4.93 12.20
CA ARG A 250 -0.94 5.62 13.33
C ARG A 250 -1.58 4.66 14.32
N SER A 251 -2.02 3.47 13.89
CA SER A 251 -2.45 2.41 14.80
C SER A 251 -1.33 1.87 15.71
N GLY A 252 -0.06 2.20 15.42
CA GLY A 252 1.13 1.64 16.05
C GLY A 252 1.65 0.38 15.36
N ARG A 253 0.97 -0.12 14.33
CA ARG A 253 1.43 -1.23 13.48
C ARG A 253 2.67 -0.82 12.69
N GLU A 254 3.54 -1.78 12.42
CA GLU A 254 4.68 -1.61 11.53
C GLU A 254 4.41 -2.32 10.21
N ILE A 255 4.75 -1.65 9.10
CA ILE A 255 4.79 -2.24 7.77
C ILE A 255 6.19 -2.06 7.21
N THR A 256 6.74 -3.13 6.65
CA THR A 256 7.98 -3.07 5.85
C THR A 256 7.58 -3.22 4.40
N VAL A 257 7.95 -2.26 3.56
CA VAL A 257 7.58 -2.20 2.14
C VAL A 257 8.77 -1.72 1.31
N PRO A 258 8.87 -2.10 0.03
CA PRO A 258 9.90 -1.60 -0.89
C PRO A 258 9.63 -0.17 -1.39
N ASP A 259 8.39 0.32 -1.29
CA ASP A 259 8.01 1.65 -1.73
C ASP A 259 8.33 2.72 -0.67
N GLU A 260 8.58 3.96 -1.11
CA GLU A 260 8.72 5.10 -0.21
C GLU A 260 7.35 5.73 0.08
N PHE A 261 7.08 6.02 1.36
CA PHE A 261 5.89 6.74 1.79
C PHE A 261 6.22 8.02 2.56
N GLU A 262 5.43 9.06 2.28
CA GLU A 262 5.41 10.28 3.08
C GLU A 262 4.54 10.08 4.33
N SER A 263 4.87 10.78 5.43
CA SER A 263 4.00 10.87 6.60
C SER A 263 2.61 11.37 6.21
N GLY A 264 1.58 10.67 6.66
CA GLY A 264 0.18 10.91 6.32
C GLY A 264 -0.30 10.12 5.12
N HIS A 265 0.56 9.39 4.39
CA HIS A 265 0.12 8.55 3.28
C HIS A 265 -0.91 7.53 3.74
N LYS A 266 -2.05 7.44 3.04
CA LYS A 266 -3.15 6.54 3.37
C LYS A 266 -2.84 5.13 2.85
N VAL A 267 -2.91 4.15 3.74
CA VAL A 267 -2.80 2.73 3.40
C VAL A 267 -4.11 2.01 3.73
N LEU A 268 -4.43 1.01 2.91
CA LEU A 268 -5.60 0.15 3.08
C LEU A 268 -5.10 -1.25 3.44
N LEU A 269 -5.48 -1.74 4.62
CA LEU A 269 -5.09 -3.07 5.11
C LEU A 269 -6.30 -4.01 5.07
N PRO A 270 -6.38 -4.94 4.11
CA PRO A 270 -7.43 -5.96 4.10
C PRO A 270 -7.37 -6.81 5.35
N SER A 271 -8.50 -6.94 6.03
CA SER A 271 -8.63 -7.68 7.28
C SER A 271 -9.95 -8.44 7.34
N ALA A 272 -10.01 -9.45 8.21
CA ALA A 272 -11.21 -10.22 8.46
C ALA A 272 -11.68 -10.07 9.91
N HIS A 273 -13.00 -9.91 10.12
CA HIS A 273 -13.61 -9.88 11.46
C HIS A 273 -13.35 -11.19 12.21
N ASN A 274 -13.41 -12.30 11.48
CA ASN A 274 -13.01 -13.62 11.95
C ASN A 274 -12.00 -14.24 10.97
N ALA A 275 -10.72 -14.16 11.31
CA ALA A 275 -9.63 -14.70 10.49
C ALA A 275 -9.76 -16.22 10.26
N THR A 276 -10.14 -16.99 11.29
CA THR A 276 -10.32 -18.44 11.17
C THR A 276 -11.40 -18.77 10.15
N LEU A 277 -12.58 -18.13 10.23
CA LEU A 277 -13.66 -18.33 9.27
C LEU A 277 -13.24 -17.95 7.84
N PHE A 278 -12.50 -16.86 7.68
CA PHE A 278 -12.00 -16.45 6.37
C PHE A 278 -11.03 -17.49 5.77
N HIS A 279 -10.14 -18.04 6.59
CA HIS A 279 -9.25 -19.13 6.18
C HIS A 279 -10.04 -20.38 5.77
N GLU A 280 -11.02 -20.81 6.58
CA GLU A 280 -11.87 -21.96 6.25
C GLU A 280 -12.70 -21.76 4.97
N HIS A 281 -13.19 -20.54 4.73
CA HIS A 281 -13.89 -20.21 3.48
C HIS A 281 -12.95 -20.27 2.28
N THR A 282 -11.76 -19.69 2.39
CA THR A 282 -10.78 -19.66 1.29
C THR A 282 -10.18 -21.02 0.99
N GLU A 283 -10.02 -21.89 1.99
CA GLU A 283 -9.61 -23.29 1.83
C GLU A 283 -10.66 -24.14 1.12
N ARG A 284 -11.95 -23.89 1.39
CA ARG A 284 -13.06 -24.62 0.76
C ARG A 284 -13.52 -24.01 -0.57
N HIS A 285 -13.15 -22.77 -0.88
CA HIS A 285 -13.64 -22.00 -2.02
C HIS A 285 -13.39 -22.69 -3.35
N VAL A 286 -14.42 -23.14 -4.07
CA VAL A 286 -14.28 -23.72 -5.42
C VAL A 286 -14.31 -22.62 -6.46
N ARG A 287 -13.22 -22.49 -7.24
CA ARG A 287 -13.18 -21.48 -8.30
C ARG A 287 -14.21 -21.82 -9.36
N ASP A 288 -15.04 -20.83 -9.66
CA ASP A 288 -15.89 -20.80 -10.82
C ASP A 288 -15.17 -19.98 -11.91
N LEU A 289 -14.94 -20.63 -13.06
CA LEU A 289 -14.23 -20.02 -14.18
C LEU A 289 -15.10 -19.01 -14.93
N ASP A 290 -16.42 -19.19 -14.89
CA ASP A 290 -17.40 -18.33 -15.55
C ASP A 290 -17.78 -17.15 -14.65
N ALA A 291 -17.79 -17.35 -13.33
CA ALA A 291 -17.98 -16.26 -12.39
C ALA A 291 -16.74 -15.35 -12.34
N GLY A 292 -16.96 -14.03 -12.33
CA GLY A 292 -15.92 -13.04 -12.09
C GLY A 292 -15.53 -13.00 -10.61
N HIS A 293 -15.33 -11.80 -10.06
CA HIS A 293 -15.08 -11.64 -8.63
C HIS A 293 -16.34 -11.88 -7.76
N GLU A 294 -17.52 -12.04 -8.37
CA GLU A 294 -18.80 -12.36 -7.72
C GLU A 294 -18.75 -13.69 -6.96
N GLN A 295 -17.86 -14.60 -7.38
CA GLN A 295 -17.67 -15.88 -6.69
C GLN A 295 -17.20 -15.72 -5.23
N TYR A 296 -16.72 -14.54 -4.82
CA TYR A 296 -16.27 -14.26 -3.47
C TYR A 296 -17.35 -13.59 -2.59
N ASP A 297 -18.56 -13.39 -3.10
CA ASP A 297 -19.61 -12.62 -2.43
C ASP A 297 -19.97 -13.15 -1.03
N TYR A 298 -19.87 -14.47 -0.83
CA TYR A 298 -20.13 -15.12 0.46
C TYR A 298 -19.06 -14.85 1.53
N MET A 299 -17.91 -14.29 1.16
CA MET A 299 -16.84 -13.92 2.11
C MET A 299 -16.91 -12.46 2.56
N LEU A 300 -17.63 -11.60 1.83
CA LEU A 300 -17.50 -10.14 1.96
C LEU A 300 -17.97 -9.61 3.31
N GLU A 301 -19.00 -10.21 3.91
CA GLU A 301 -19.49 -9.80 5.23
C GLU A 301 -18.44 -9.96 6.34
N ASN A 302 -17.53 -10.91 6.17
CA ASN A 302 -16.45 -11.15 7.12
C ASN A 302 -15.21 -10.28 6.85
N LEU A 303 -15.17 -9.50 5.77
CA LEU A 303 -14.04 -8.67 5.39
C LEU A 303 -14.28 -7.19 5.70
N TYR A 304 -13.22 -6.47 6.07
CA TYR A 304 -13.17 -5.00 6.21
C TYR A 304 -11.81 -4.44 5.74
N LEU A 305 -11.75 -3.15 5.33
CA LEU A 305 -10.49 -2.43 5.18
C LEU A 305 -10.22 -1.64 6.44
N GLU A 306 -9.06 -1.87 7.04
CA GLU A 306 -8.53 -0.96 8.02
C GLU A 306 -7.78 0.16 7.27
N GLU A 307 -8.39 1.35 7.25
CA GLU A 307 -7.70 2.56 6.84
C GLU A 307 -6.70 2.96 7.92
N ASP A 308 -5.46 3.14 7.53
CA ASP A 308 -4.42 3.66 8.40
C ASP A 308 -3.55 4.65 7.63
N TYR A 309 -2.66 5.33 8.35
CA TYR A 309 -1.81 6.35 7.79
C TYR A 309 -0.39 6.16 8.27
N VAL A 310 0.57 6.39 7.38
CA VAL A 310 1.99 6.40 7.72
C VAL A 310 2.23 7.50 8.75
N GLU A 311 2.69 7.14 9.95
CA GLU A 311 3.09 8.10 10.97
C GLU A 311 4.50 8.61 10.64
N LYS A 312 5.45 7.69 10.50
CA LYS A 312 6.86 7.96 10.22
C LYS A 312 7.58 6.72 9.70
N GLN A 313 8.69 6.93 9.02
CA GLN A 313 9.69 5.90 8.77
C GLN A 313 10.46 5.60 10.07
N LEU A 314 10.83 4.33 10.27
CA LEU A 314 11.61 3.83 11.40
C LEU A 314 13.09 3.66 11.05
#